data_AF-A0A967TEU5-F1
#
_entry.id   AF-A0A967TEU5-F1
#
_cell.length_a   1.000
_cell.length_b   1.000
_cell.length_c   1.000
_cell.angle_alpha   90.00
_cell.angle_beta   90.00
_cell.angle_gamma   90.00
#
_symmetry.space_group_name_H-M   'P 1'
#
loop_
_entity.id
_entity.type
_entity.pdbx_description
1 polymer ?
#
loop_
_entity_poly.entity_id
_entity_poly.type
_entity_poly.pdbx_seq_one_letter_code
_entity_poly.pdbx_strand_id
1 'polypeptide(L)'
;MTDASSKPRVLYVSKALVVSAYRAKLRALSRHARVRALVPERWGDAEVEPLGGLHGPARIAFRRPLFHGHNHLHLYPGLGSALDGDGPDL
;
A
#
# COMPACT_ATOMS: atom_id res chain seq x y z
N MET A 1 26.74 -8.97 2.35
CA MET A 1 25.96 -8.45 1.21
C MET A 1 24.73 -9.34 1.07
N THR A 2 23.61 -8.99 1.70
CA THR A 2 22.38 -9.81 1.66
C THR A 2 21.79 -9.74 0.27
N ASP A 3 21.67 -10.89 -0.38
CA ASP A 3 21.05 -11.07 -1.68
C ASP A 3 19.65 -10.41 -1.69
N ALA A 4 19.44 -9.46 -2.60
CA ALA A 4 18.15 -8.79 -2.77
C ALA A 4 17.03 -9.80 -3.13
N SER A 5 17.37 -11.02 -3.57
CA SER A 5 16.46 -12.14 -3.83
C SER A 5 15.76 -12.69 -2.57
N SER A 6 16.30 -12.49 -1.37
CA SER A 6 15.76 -13.10 -0.13
C SER A 6 14.71 -12.26 0.61
N LYS A 7 14.42 -11.04 0.17
CA LYS A 7 13.49 -10.15 0.88
C LYS A 7 12.05 -10.58 0.65
N PRO A 8 11.23 -10.69 1.72
CA PRO A 8 9.82 -11.05 1.59
C PRO A 8 9.06 -10.00 0.78
N ARG A 9 8.07 -10.46 0.02
CA ARG A 9 7.16 -9.67 -0.79
C ARG A 9 5.94 -9.33 0.06
N VAL A 10 5.68 -8.05 0.27
CA VAL A 10 4.60 -7.59 1.14
C VAL A 10 3.64 -6.72 0.34
N LEU A 11 2.35 -7.07 0.38
CA LEU A 11 1.27 -6.17 -0.03
C LEU A 11 0.79 -5.39 1.19
N TYR A 12 1.10 -4.09 1.23
CA TYR A 12 0.74 -3.19 2.32
C TYR A 12 -0.55 -2.42 1.99
N VAL A 13 -1.69 -2.93 2.45
CA VAL A 13 -3.00 -2.27 2.27
C VAL A 13 -3.21 -1.24 3.38
N SER A 14 -3.31 0.05 3.05
CA SER A 14 -3.42 1.09 4.08
C SER A 14 -4.18 2.34 3.66
N LYS A 15 -5.30 2.60 4.35
CA LYS A 15 -6.06 3.86 4.27
C LYS A 15 -5.30 5.06 4.81
N ALA A 16 -4.40 4.85 5.77
CA ALA A 16 -3.69 5.94 6.43
C ALA A 16 -2.69 6.64 5.50
N LEU A 17 -2.29 5.96 4.40
CA LEU A 17 -1.44 6.56 3.37
C LEU A 17 -2.15 7.67 2.57
N VAL A 18 -3.48 7.81 2.69
CA VAL A 18 -4.24 8.93 2.09
C VAL A 18 -3.80 10.27 2.70
N VAL A 19 -3.58 10.34 4.01
CA VAL A 19 -3.27 11.60 4.73
C VAL A 19 -1.82 11.65 5.22
N SER A 20 -0.87 11.19 4.40
CA SER A 20 0.58 11.09 4.68
C SER A 20 1.02 10.26 5.91
N ALA A 21 0.08 9.79 6.73
CA ALA A 21 0.37 8.91 7.84
C ALA A 21 1.00 7.60 7.31
N TYR A 22 1.95 7.07 8.07
CA TYR A 22 2.70 5.84 7.75
C TYR A 22 3.65 5.89 6.55
N ARG A 23 3.92 7.04 5.92
CA ARG A 23 5.00 7.17 4.91
C ARG A 23 6.37 6.76 5.46
N ALA A 24 6.69 7.20 6.70
CA ALA A 24 7.94 6.81 7.36
C ALA A 24 8.00 5.30 7.65
N LYS A 25 6.86 4.70 8.05
CA LYS A 25 6.73 3.25 8.26
C LYS A 25 6.95 2.48 6.96
N LEU A 26 6.34 2.94 5.87
CA LEU A 26 6.50 2.32 4.55
C LEU A 26 7.96 2.38 4.06
N ARG A 27 8.63 3.53 4.24
CA ARG A 27 10.07 3.67 3.94
C ARG A 27 10.92 2.73 4.79
N ALA A 28 10.65 2.64 6.09
CA ALA A 28 11.39 1.75 6.98
C ALA A 28 11.21 0.28 6.58
N LEU A 29 9.97 -0.15 6.31
CA LEU A 29 9.64 -1.51 5.89
C LEU A 29 10.31 -1.88 4.57
N SER A 30 10.37 -0.94 3.62
CA SER A 30 11.01 -1.14 2.31
C SER A 30 12.52 -1.43 2.37
N ARG A 31 13.16 -1.18 3.52
CA ARG A 31 14.56 -1.58 3.74
C ARG A 31 14.70 -3.09 3.97
N HIS A 32 13.66 -3.74 4.45
CA HIS A 32 13.66 -5.15 4.85
C HIS A 32 12.78 -6.04 3.96
N ALA A 33 11.84 -5.46 3.20
CA ALA A 33 10.90 -6.18 2.35
C ALA A 33 10.76 -5.52 0.98
N ARG A 34 10.32 -6.29 -0.02
CA ARG A 34 9.84 -5.79 -1.31
C ARG A 34 8.37 -5.42 -1.14
N VAL A 35 8.10 -4.13 -0.97
CA VAL A 35 6.76 -3.66 -0.63
C VAL A 35 6.02 -3.15 -1.87
N ARG A 36 4.80 -3.63 -2.11
CA ARG A 36 3.80 -2.87 -2.86
C ARG A 36 2.79 -2.32 -1.86
N ALA A 37 2.56 -1.01 -1.87
CA ALA A 37 1.50 -0.41 -1.10
C ALA A 37 0.24 -0.25 -1.95
N LEU A 38 -0.88 -0.71 -1.43
CA LEU A 38 -2.19 -0.44 -2.00
C LEU A 38 -2.87 0.64 -1.19
N VAL A 39 -3.08 1.78 -1.83
CA VAL A 39 -3.59 3.00 -1.21
C VAL A 39 -4.95 3.30 -1.81
N PRO A 40 -5.98 3.58 -1.00
CA PRO A 40 -7.24 4.02 -1.55
C PRO A 40 -7.09 5.40 -2.20
N GLU A 41 -7.73 5.65 -3.33
CA GLU A 41 -7.70 6.95 -4.03
C GLU A 41 -8.26 8.10 -3.18
N ARG A 42 -9.12 7.76 -2.20
CA ARG A 42 -9.77 8.70 -1.29
C ARG A 42 -10.23 7.99 -0.03
N TRP A 43 -10.45 8.77 1.03
CA TRP A 43 -11.00 8.28 2.28
C TRP A 43 -12.02 9.23 2.89
N GLY A 44 -13.30 8.88 2.84
CA GLY A 44 -14.36 9.85 3.16
C GLY A 44 -14.24 11.05 2.22
N ASP A 45 -14.06 12.24 2.80
CA ASP A 45 -13.85 13.50 2.09
C ASP A 45 -12.37 13.84 1.88
N ALA A 46 -11.44 13.01 2.38
CA ALA A 46 -10.01 13.23 2.18
C ALA A 46 -9.55 12.68 0.82
N GLU A 47 -8.83 13.52 0.07
CA GLU A 47 -8.08 13.10 -1.11
C GLU A 47 -6.70 12.58 -0.72
N VAL A 48 -6.10 11.77 -1.60
CA VAL A 48 -4.71 11.35 -1.41
C VAL A 48 -3.81 12.57 -1.45
N GLU A 49 -3.13 12.84 -0.34
CA GLU A 49 -2.08 13.84 -0.30
C GLU A 49 -0.97 13.50 -1.30
N PRO A 50 -0.40 14.50 -2.01
CA PRO A 50 0.68 14.29 -2.96
C PRO A 50 1.74 13.39 -2.34
N LEU A 51 2.01 12.24 -2.98
CA LEU A 51 2.95 11.24 -2.49
C LEU A 51 4.42 11.70 -2.60
N GLY A 52 4.68 13.02 -2.59
CA GLY A 52 6.01 13.61 -2.68
C GLY A 52 6.97 12.92 -1.71
N GLY A 53 8.01 12.31 -2.26
CA GLY A 53 9.00 11.54 -1.50
C GLY A 53 8.67 10.06 -1.23
N LEU A 54 7.58 9.51 -1.78
CA LEU A 54 7.34 8.06 -1.92
C LEU A 54 7.84 7.50 -3.25
N HIS A 55 8.69 8.23 -3.98
CA HIS A 55 9.67 7.65 -4.91
C HIS A 55 10.75 6.83 -4.17
N GLY A 56 10.34 6.10 -3.13
CA GLY A 56 11.14 5.16 -2.38
C GLY A 56 11.01 3.76 -2.97
N PRO A 57 11.52 2.72 -2.29
CA PRO A 57 11.57 1.37 -2.85
C PRO A 57 10.20 0.69 -2.95
N ALA A 58 9.14 1.27 -2.35
CA ALA A 58 7.79 0.74 -2.42
C ALA A 58 7.08 1.17 -3.70
N ARG A 59 6.53 0.19 -4.43
CA ARG A 59 5.62 0.49 -5.54
C ARG A 59 4.25 0.87 -4.97
N ILE A 60 3.62 1.91 -5.50
CA ILE A 60 2.29 2.34 -5.05
C ILE A 60 1.25 1.97 -6.11
N ALA A 61 0.16 1.35 -5.69
CA ALA A 61 -1.02 1.12 -6.50
C ALA A 61 -2.23 1.78 -5.86
N PHE A 62 -2.90 2.64 -6.63
CA PHE A 62 -4.16 3.24 -6.22
C PHE A 62 -5.33 2.33 -6.57
N ARG A 63 -6.30 2.25 -5.66
CA ARG A 63 -7.56 1.54 -5.88
C ARG A 63 -8.71 2.29 -5.25
N ARG A 64 -9.92 2.09 -5.76
CA ARG A 64 -11.13 2.64 -5.17
C ARG A 64 -11.87 1.56 -4.38
N PRO A 65 -11.84 1.57 -3.04
CA PRO A 65 -12.65 0.65 -2.25
C PRO A 65 -14.12 1.06 -2.24
N LEU A 66 -15.01 0.08 -2.08
CA LEU A 66 -16.37 0.29 -1.61
C LEU A 66 -16.37 0.48 -0.09
N PHE A 67 -17.37 1.19 0.42
CA PHE A 67 -17.49 1.54 1.84
C PHE A 67 -16.28 2.32 2.40
N HIS A 68 -15.58 3.09 1.54
CA HIS A 68 -14.55 4.02 2.01
C HIS A 68 -15.16 5.03 2.99
N GLY A 69 -14.45 5.37 4.06
CA GLY A 69 -14.95 6.31 5.08
C GLY A 69 -16.04 5.77 6.02
N HIS A 70 -16.51 4.53 5.84
CA HIS A 70 -17.38 3.86 6.82
C HIS A 70 -16.51 3.18 7.89
N ASN A 71 -16.96 3.13 9.14
CA ASN A 71 -16.11 2.60 10.21
C ASN A 71 -15.87 1.09 10.03
N HIS A 72 -14.59 0.72 9.88
CA HIS A 72 -14.03 -0.63 9.93
C HIS A 72 -14.32 -1.61 8.79
N LEU A 73 -15.18 -1.30 7.80
CA LEU A 73 -15.41 -2.15 6.63
C LEU A 73 -14.99 -1.47 5.33
N HIS A 74 -14.10 -2.12 4.59
CA HIS A 74 -13.65 -1.67 3.28
C HIS A 74 -13.52 -2.86 2.34
N LEU A 75 -14.23 -2.81 1.23
CA LEU A 75 -14.17 -3.85 0.21
C LEU A 75 -13.36 -3.31 -0.97
N TYR A 76 -12.39 -4.08 -1.45
CA TYR A 76 -11.60 -3.76 -2.64
C TYR A 76 -11.99 -4.71 -3.77
N PRO A 77 -12.96 -4.35 -4.63
CA PRO A 77 -13.35 -5.19 -5.76
C PRO A 77 -12.14 -5.51 -6.65
N GLY A 78 -11.99 -6.79 -6.99
CA GLY A 78 -10.89 -7.25 -7.85
C GLY A 78 -9.52 -7.25 -7.18
N LEU A 79 -9.42 -7.10 -5.85
CA LEU A 79 -8.12 -7.18 -5.15
C LEU A 79 -7.41 -8.53 -5.35
N GLY A 80 -8.18 -9.61 -5.54
CA GLY A 80 -7.65 -10.94 -5.83
C GLY A 80 -6.65 -10.94 -7.00
N SER A 81 -6.98 -10.29 -8.13
CA SER A 81 -6.07 -10.25 -9.27
C SER A 81 -4.80 -9.44 -8.99
N ALA A 82 -4.86 -8.46 -8.08
CA ALA A 82 -3.68 -7.74 -7.64
C ALA A 82 -2.82 -8.59 -6.68
N LEU A 83 -3.44 -9.41 -5.82
CA LEU A 83 -2.74 -10.41 -5.00
C LEU A 83 -2.03 -11.43 -5.90
N ASP A 84 -2.72 -11.99 -6.90
CA ASP A 84 -2.16 -12.96 -7.83
C ASP A 84 -1.01 -12.36 -8.64
N GLY A 85 -1.20 -11.14 -9.14
CA GLY A 85 -0.17 -10.44 -9.92
C GLY A 85 1.05 -10.00 -9.10
N ASP A 86 0.90 -9.79 -7.79
CA ASP A 86 2.03 -9.47 -6.90
C ASP A 86 2.68 -10.67 -6.24
N GLY A 87 1.95 -11.77 -6.03
CA GLY A 87 2.40 -12.91 -5.23
C GLY A 87 3.10 -12.47 -3.93
N PRO A 88 2.42 -11.74 -3.03
CA PRO A 88 2.99 -11.44 -1.73
C PRO A 88 3.17 -12.74 -0.94
N ASP A 89 4.19 -12.78 -0.08
CA ASP A 89 4.32 -13.85 0.90
C ASP A 89 3.23 -13.64 1.96
N LEU A 90 2.34 -14.62 2.11
CA LEU A 90 1.16 -14.60 2.99
C LEU A 90 1.37 -15.47 4.24
#